data_AF-A0A6I1W6S9-F1
#
_entry.id   AF-A0A6I1W6S9-F1
#
_cell.length_a   1.000
_cell.length_b   1.000
_cell.length_c   1.000
_cell.angle_alpha   90.00
_cell.angle_beta   90.00
_cell.angle_gamma   90.00
#
_symmetry.space_group_name_H-M   'P 1'
#
loop_
_entity.id
_entity.type
_entity.pdbx_description
1 polymer ?
#
loop_
_entity_poly.entity_id
_entity_poly.type
_entity_poly.pdbx_seq_one_letter_code
_entity_poly.pdbx_strand_id
1 'polypeptide(L)'
;GLFVDGIRDVDATQAVSWRDGRLVFSGETLAEAVAELQRYRSGRIRIHDSKLGALRISGSFSLAKPDELLHLLPELFALNLVINPDQSVDIRAR
;
A
#
# COMPACT_ATOMS: atom_id res chain seq x y z
N GLY A 1 27.68 3.73 -31.55
CA GLY A 1 26.45 4.02 -30.80
C GLY A 1 26.40 3.12 -29.59
N LEU A 2 26.19 3.68 -28.42
CA LEU A 2 25.76 2.95 -27.23
C LEU A 2 24.91 3.94 -26.42
N PHE A 3 23.60 3.89 -26.63
CA PHE A 3 22.66 4.41 -25.65
C PHE A 3 22.67 3.41 -24.49
N VAL A 4 23.37 3.75 -23.41
CA VAL A 4 23.07 3.17 -22.10
C VAL A 4 21.88 3.97 -21.59
N ASP A 5 20.68 3.46 -21.85
CA ASP A 5 19.48 3.98 -21.23
C ASP A 5 19.68 3.85 -19.71
N GLY A 6 19.65 5.00 -19.05
CA GLY A 6 19.86 5.09 -17.62
C GLY A 6 18.70 4.43 -16.92
N ILE A 7 18.82 3.12 -16.69
CA ILE A 7 18.16 2.46 -15.59
C ILE A 7 18.70 3.19 -14.36
N ARG A 8 17.99 4.25 -13.95
CA ARG A 8 18.02 4.72 -12.58
C ARG A 8 17.61 3.48 -11.82
N ASP A 9 18.61 2.80 -11.26
CA ASP A 9 18.44 1.76 -10.27
C ASP A 9 17.30 2.23 -9.41
N VAL A 10 16.15 1.57 -9.60
CA VAL A 10 14.96 1.86 -8.83
C VAL A 10 15.47 1.67 -7.41
N ASP A 11 15.41 2.72 -6.59
CA ASP A 11 15.67 2.70 -5.16
C ASP A 11 14.68 1.71 -4.52
N ALA A 12 14.89 0.42 -4.79
CA ALA A 12 14.17 -0.73 -4.27
C ALA A 12 14.73 -1.12 -2.90
N THR A 13 15.52 -0.24 -2.29
CA THR A 13 16.29 -0.54 -1.08
C THR A 13 15.61 -0.07 0.20
N GLN A 14 14.42 0.54 0.15
CA GLN A 14 13.74 0.91 1.40
C GLN A 14 12.21 0.95 1.36
N ALA A 15 11.59 1.08 0.18
CA ALA A 15 10.14 0.98 0.08
C ALA A 15 9.72 -0.48 0.24
N VAL A 16 9.24 -0.83 1.46
CA VAL A 16 8.42 -2.00 1.71
C VAL A 16 9.13 -3.34 1.47
N SER A 17 10.20 -3.62 2.23
CA SER A 17 10.74 -4.99 2.26
C SER A 17 9.73 -5.94 2.93
N TRP A 18 8.85 -6.54 2.13
CA TRP A 18 8.08 -7.75 2.45
C TRP A 18 9.03 -8.95 2.64
N ARG A 19 9.88 -8.89 3.67
CA ARG A 19 10.81 -9.95 4.03
C ARG A 19 10.38 -10.50 5.39
N ASP A 20 10.28 -11.82 5.48
CA ASP A 20 10.04 -12.55 6.73
C ASP A 20 8.69 -12.24 7.42
N GLY A 21 7.64 -11.90 6.66
CA GLY A 21 6.30 -11.65 7.21
C GLY A 21 6.18 -10.35 8.00
N ARG A 22 7.04 -9.37 7.73
CA ARG A 22 7.01 -8.05 8.35
C ARG A 22 6.89 -6.96 7.30
N LEU A 23 5.98 -6.03 7.57
CA LEU A 23 5.78 -4.82 6.82
C LEU A 23 6.21 -3.62 7.64
N VAL A 24 7.13 -2.82 7.14
CA VAL A 24 7.60 -1.61 7.84
C VAL A 24 7.23 -0.39 7.02
N PHE A 25 6.51 0.53 7.64
CA PHE A 25 6.26 1.87 7.13
C PHE A 25 7.09 2.87 7.92
N SER A 26 7.83 3.70 7.21
CA SER A 26 8.73 4.72 7.74
C SER A 26 8.25 6.14 7.41
N GLY A 27 6.93 6.32 7.24
CA GLY A 27 6.32 7.61 6.93
C GLY A 27 5.84 7.72 5.49
N GLU A 28 5.62 6.62 4.78
CA GLU A 28 4.96 6.61 3.47
C GLU A 28 3.51 7.09 3.60
N THR A 29 2.96 7.61 2.52
CA THR A 29 1.54 7.93 2.41
C THR A 29 0.70 6.66 2.25
N LEU A 30 -0.58 6.73 2.63
CA LEU A 30 -1.53 5.64 2.39
C LEU A 30 -1.63 5.29 0.90
N ALA A 31 -1.53 6.29 0.01
CA ALA A 31 -1.49 6.05 -1.42
C ALA A 31 -0.26 5.23 -1.85
N GLU A 32 0.93 5.53 -1.32
CA GLU A 32 2.15 4.75 -1.59
C GLU A 32 2.03 3.32 -1.04
N ALA A 33 1.53 3.15 0.19
CA ALA A 33 1.28 1.83 0.77
C ALA A 33 0.29 1.00 -0.06
N VAL A 34 -0.82 1.62 -0.50
CA VAL A 34 -1.82 0.97 -1.35
C VAL A 34 -1.27 0.64 -2.73
N ALA A 35 -0.44 1.51 -3.32
CA ALA A 35 0.20 1.25 -4.60
C ALA A 35 1.12 0.01 -4.51
N GLU A 36 1.83 -0.16 -3.40
CA GLU A 36 2.64 -1.35 -3.18
C GLU A 36 1.79 -2.61 -2.98
N LEU A 37 0.73 -2.53 -2.16
CA LEU A 37 -0.22 -3.64 -2.01
C LEU A 37 -0.85 -4.07 -3.34
N GLN A 38 -1.19 -3.11 -4.21
CA GLN A 38 -1.79 -3.37 -5.51
C GLN A 38 -0.92 -4.28 -6.38
N ARG A 39 0.40 -4.28 -6.21
CA ARG A 39 1.33 -5.12 -6.99
C ARG A 39 1.18 -6.62 -6.67
N TYR A 40 0.67 -6.94 -5.49
CA TYR A 40 0.52 -8.31 -4.99
C TYR A 40 -0.92 -8.83 -5.09
N ARG A 41 -1.86 -7.99 -5.57
CA ARG A 41 -3.29 -8.35 -5.70
C ARG A 41 -3.78 -8.23 -7.13
N SER A 42 -4.65 -9.16 -7.52
CA SER A 42 -5.40 -9.07 -8.78
C SER A 42 -6.58 -8.08 -8.69
N GLY A 43 -7.21 -7.99 -7.52
CA GLY A 43 -8.30 -7.03 -7.26
C GLY A 43 -7.80 -5.59 -7.18
N ARG A 44 -8.56 -4.65 -7.75
CA ARG A 44 -8.20 -3.22 -7.72
C ARG A 44 -8.46 -2.58 -6.37
N ILE A 45 -7.56 -1.74 -5.90
CA ILE A 45 -7.76 -0.91 -4.70
C ILE A 45 -7.97 0.54 -5.15
N ARG A 46 -9.00 1.21 -4.63
CA ARG A 46 -9.33 2.60 -4.94
C ARG A 46 -9.46 3.43 -3.67
N ILE A 47 -8.76 4.55 -3.60
CA ILE A 47 -8.95 5.55 -2.54
C ILE A 47 -9.86 6.64 -3.10
N HIS A 48 -11.03 6.83 -2.48
CA HIS A 48 -12.05 7.77 -2.97
C HIS A 48 -11.89 9.20 -2.44
N ASP A 49 -11.03 9.40 -1.44
CA ASP A 49 -10.73 10.71 -0.86
C ASP A 49 -9.22 10.98 -0.93
N SER A 50 -8.84 12.07 -1.62
CA SER A 50 -7.44 12.47 -1.76
C SER A 50 -6.77 12.80 -0.42
N LYS A 51 -7.53 13.25 0.58
CA LYS A 51 -7.02 13.50 1.94
C LYS A 51 -6.64 12.20 2.64
N LEU A 52 -7.40 11.12 2.42
CA LEU A 52 -7.01 9.80 2.92
C LEU A 52 -5.72 9.33 2.26
N GLY A 53 -5.59 9.51 0.94
CA GLY A 53 -4.39 9.14 0.20
C GLY A 53 -3.12 9.83 0.73
N ALA A 54 -3.25 11.03 1.29
CA ALA A 54 -2.15 11.81 1.86
C ALA A 54 -1.81 11.46 3.33
N LEU A 55 -2.59 10.61 4.00
CA LEU A 55 -2.30 10.19 5.37
C LEU A 55 -0.96 9.47 5.44
N ARG A 56 -0.10 9.89 6.36
CA ARG A 56 1.20 9.26 6.60
C ARG A 56 1.03 8.05 7.50
N ILE A 57 1.57 6.92 7.09
CA ILE A 57 1.57 5.66 7.82
C ILE A 57 2.99 5.43 8.34
N SER A 58 3.09 5.04 9.60
CA SER A 58 4.33 4.66 10.23
C SER A 58 4.09 3.50 11.16
N GLY A 59 5.02 2.54 11.22
CA GLY A 59 4.92 1.40 12.11
C GLY A 59 5.42 0.12 11.46
N SER A 60 5.53 -0.93 12.29
CA SER A 60 5.88 -2.27 11.84
C SER A 60 4.70 -3.20 12.10
N PHE A 61 4.24 -3.87 11.05
CA PHE A 61 3.12 -4.81 11.10
C PHE A 61 3.66 -6.20 10.80
N SER A 62 3.41 -7.17 11.68
CA SER A 62 3.66 -8.58 11.41
C SER A 62 2.48 -9.13 10.61
N LEU A 63 2.59 -9.12 9.29
CA LEU A 63 1.53 -9.56 8.39
C LEU A 63 2.05 -10.73 7.58
N ALA A 64 1.35 -11.86 7.68
CA ALA A 64 1.68 -13.04 6.91
C ALA A 64 1.31 -12.86 5.44
N LYS A 65 0.34 -11.98 5.15
CA LYS A 65 -0.16 -11.69 3.80
C LYS A 65 -0.36 -10.18 3.57
N PRO A 66 -0.06 -9.68 2.36
CA PRO A 66 -0.32 -8.28 1.99
C PRO A 66 -1.76 -7.82 2.23
N ASP A 67 -2.72 -8.69 1.96
CA ASP A 67 -4.14 -8.39 2.11
C ASP A 67 -4.55 -8.07 3.55
N GLU A 68 -3.82 -8.61 4.55
CA GLU A 68 -4.10 -8.35 5.97
C GLU A 68 -3.91 -6.87 6.31
N LEU A 69 -3.02 -6.15 5.62
CA LEU A 69 -2.85 -4.72 5.86
C LEU A 69 -4.13 -3.95 5.58
N LEU A 70 -4.83 -4.28 4.48
CA LEU A 70 -6.05 -3.56 4.09
C LEU A 70 -7.12 -3.66 5.18
N HIS A 71 -7.22 -4.82 5.82
CA HIS A 71 -8.16 -5.06 6.90
C HIS A 71 -7.82 -4.31 8.20
N LEU A 72 -6.55 -3.93 8.41
CA LEU A 72 -6.12 -3.12 9.54
C LEU A 72 -6.36 -1.62 9.36
N LEU A 73 -6.43 -1.12 8.12
CA LEU A 73 -6.57 0.31 7.86
C LEU A 73 -7.78 0.98 8.56
N PRO A 74 -8.98 0.38 8.61
CA PRO A 74 -10.11 0.95 9.34
C PRO A 74 -9.95 0.99 10.87
N GLU A 75 -9.05 0.18 11.43
CA GLU A 75 -8.74 0.16 12.87
C GLU A 75 -7.74 1.26 13.24
N LEU A 76 -6.81 1.55 12.34
CA LEU A 76 -5.75 2.54 12.53
C LEU A 76 -6.19 3.96 12.19
N PHE A 77 -7.16 4.11 11.28
CA PHE A 77 -7.57 5.39 10.72
C PHE A 77 -9.10 5.52 10.70
N ALA A 78 -9.59 6.76 10.68
CA ALA A 78 -11.02 7.07 10.53
C ALA A 78 -11.49 6.89 9.08
N LEU A 79 -11.42 5.65 8.58
CA LEU A 79 -11.85 5.26 7.24
C LEU A 79 -12.73 4.02 7.25
N ASN A 80 -13.38 3.78 6.12
CA ASN A 80 -14.22 2.63 5.81
C ASN A 80 -13.63 1.87 4.62
N LEU A 81 -13.77 0.55 4.65
CA LEU A 81 -13.34 -0.35 3.59
C LEU A 81 -14.55 -1.10 3.03
N VAL A 82 -14.76 -1.04 1.71
CA VAL A 82 -15.81 -1.78 1.02
C VAL A 82 -15.15 -2.80 0.08
N ILE A 83 -15.42 -4.08 0.31
CA ILE A 83 -14.97 -5.17 -0.56
C ILE A 83 -16.09 -5.49 -1.55
N ASN A 84 -15.78 -5.43 -2.83
CA ASN A 84 -16.72 -5.67 -3.91
C ASN A 84 -16.67 -7.16 -4.36
N PRO A 85 -17.73 -7.66 -5.02
CA PRO A 85 -17.76 -9.04 -5.52
C PRO A 85 -16.66 -9.38 -6.54
N ASP A 86 -16.13 -8.38 -7.26
CA ASP A 86 -15.01 -8.51 -8.19
C ASP A 86 -13.63 -8.47 -7.48
N GLN A 87 -13.63 -8.59 -6.15
CA GLN A 87 -12.46 -8.48 -5.28
C GLN A 87 -11.80 -7.09 -5.27
N SER A 88 -12.41 -6.08 -5.90
CA SER A 88 -11.95 -4.71 -5.74
C SER A 88 -12.28 -4.19 -4.35
N VAL A 89 -11.46 -3.25 -3.88
CA VAL A 89 -11.57 -2.63 -2.56
C VAL A 89 -11.69 -1.12 -2.73
N ASP A 90 -12.72 -0.53 -2.13
CA ASP A 90 -12.88 0.91 -2.04
C ASP A 90 -12.55 1.38 -0.61
N ILE A 91 -11.57 2.27 -0.50
CA ILE A 91 -11.19 2.96 0.73
C ILE A 91 -11.88 4.33 0.73
N ARG A 92 -12.66 4.61 1.77
CA ARG A 92 -13.51 5.80 1.87
C ARG A 92 -13.35 6.45 3.24
N ALA A 93 -13.56 7.77 3.32
CA ALA A 93 -13.62 8.44 4.62
C ALA A 93 -14.80 7.91 5.44
N ARG A 94 -14.66 7.92 6.76
CA ARG A 94 -15.78 7.61 7.66
C ARG A 94 -16.81 8.73 7.67
#